data_AF-A0A136WBH4-F1
#
_entry.id   AF-A0A136WBH4-F1
#
_cell.length_a   1.000
_cell.length_b   1.000
_cell.length_c   1.000
_cell.angle_alpha   90.00
_cell.angle_beta   90.00
_cell.angle_gamma   90.00
#
_symmetry.space_group_name_H-M   'P 1'
#
loop_
_entity.id
_entity.type
_entity.pdbx_description
1 polymer ?
#
loop_
_entity_poly.entity_id
_entity_poly.type
_entity_poly.pdbx_seq_one_letter_code
_entity_poly.pdbx_strand_id
1 'polypeptide(L)'
;MSLKCDIVKDLVALYHDGLASEVSEAAVEDHLKGCKSCRDYYKQYRLSAPVPINLNFASSGNYGELAKHMRVRRLWMLVSALAYVSASLCALIMLLMRMRRK
;
A
#
# COMPACT_ATOMS: atom_id res chain seq x y z
N MET A 1 20.12 -31.87 11.16
CA MET A 1 20.16 -31.81 9.68
C MET A 1 20.91 -30.55 9.31
N SER A 2 22.01 -30.63 8.57
CA SER A 2 22.73 -29.43 8.15
C SER A 2 21.91 -28.72 7.07
N LEU A 3 21.41 -27.51 7.37
CA LEU A 3 20.82 -26.63 6.37
C LEU A 3 21.82 -26.41 5.23
N LYS A 4 21.36 -26.33 3.97
CA LYS A 4 22.24 -26.04 2.85
C LYS A 4 22.67 -24.58 2.87
N CYS A 5 23.93 -24.30 2.49
CA CYS A 5 24.48 -22.94 2.49
C CYS A 5 23.66 -21.96 1.64
N ASP A 6 23.09 -22.42 0.52
CA ASP A 6 22.29 -21.57 -0.37
C ASP A 6 21.01 -21.10 0.32
N ILE A 7 20.34 -22.00 1.06
CA ILE A 7 19.14 -21.67 1.85
C ILE A 7 19.48 -20.64 2.93
N VAL A 8 20.65 -20.77 3.57
CA VAL A 8 21.09 -19.78 4.57
C VAL A 8 21.26 -18.41 3.92
N LYS A 9 21.91 -18.32 2.75
CA LYS A 9 22.10 -17.05 2.04
C LYS A 9 20.78 -16.40 1.62
N ASP A 10 19.81 -17.20 1.18
CA ASP A 10 18.46 -16.71 0.83
C ASP A 10 17.74 -16.15 2.06
N LEU A 11 17.92 -16.78 3.22
CA LEU A 11 17.29 -16.39 4.48
C LEU A 11 18.04 -15.28 5.23
N VAL A 12 19.25 -14.88 4.80
CA VAL A 12 20.09 -13.90 5.53
C VAL A 12 19.38 -12.57 5.76
N ALA A 13 18.61 -12.09 4.78
CA ALA A 13 17.85 -10.85 4.94
C ALA A 13 16.75 -10.98 6.01
N LEU A 14 15.94 -12.04 5.92
CA LEU A 14 14.85 -12.31 6.87
C LEU A 14 15.37 -12.62 8.28
N TYR A 15 16.51 -13.30 8.39
CA TYR A 15 17.20 -13.57 9.64
C TYR A 15 17.76 -12.28 10.27
N HIS A 16 18.41 -11.44 9.47
CA HIS A 16 18.92 -10.14 9.93
C HIS A 16 17.80 -9.22 10.43
N ASP A 17 16.65 -9.23 9.75
CA ASP A 17 15.51 -8.37 10.06
C ASP A 17 14.58 -8.96 11.14
N GLY A 18 14.87 -10.17 11.64
CA GLY A 18 14.05 -10.85 12.65
C GLY A 18 12.64 -11.25 12.16
N LEU A 19 12.48 -11.41 10.85
CA LEU A 19 11.20 -11.77 10.20
C LEU A 19 11.11 -13.26 9.86
N ALA A 20 12.18 -14.01 10.08
CA ALA A 20 12.17 -15.46 9.92
C ALA A 20 11.31 -16.12 11.01
N SER A 21 10.62 -17.22 10.66
CA SER A 21 9.96 -18.06 11.65
C SER A 21 10.99 -18.64 12.63
N GLU A 22 10.63 -18.88 13.89
CA GLU A 22 11.52 -19.45 14.92
C GLU A 22 12.28 -20.71 14.47
N VAL A 23 11.61 -21.61 13.74
CA VAL A 23 12.21 -22.85 13.20
C VAL A 23 13.33 -22.53 12.19
N SER A 24 13.12 -21.53 11.34
CA SER A 24 14.07 -21.11 10.32
C SER A 24 15.24 -20.34 10.96
N GLU A 25 14.96 -19.54 11.98
CA GLU A 25 15.97 -18.78 12.73
C GLU A 25 16.96 -19.72 13.44
N ALA A 26 16.46 -20.69 14.20
CA ALA A 26 17.29 -21.67 14.88
C ALA A 26 18.17 -22.47 13.90
N ALA A 27 17.61 -22.85 12.76
CA ALA A 27 18.34 -23.62 11.75
C ALA A 27 19.44 -22.80 11.05
N VAL A 28 19.22 -21.49 10.84
CA VAL A 28 20.24 -20.57 10.34
C VAL A 28 21.32 -20.34 11.40
N GLU A 29 20.96 -20.15 12.67
CA GLU A 29 21.91 -19.94 13.76
C GLU A 29 22.85 -21.14 13.94
N ASP A 30 22.29 -22.35 13.96
CA ASP A 30 23.07 -23.59 14.06
C ASP A 30 24.00 -23.78 12.85
N HIS A 31 23.56 -23.42 11.66
CA HIS A 31 24.42 -23.45 10.47
C HIS A 31 25.55 -22.40 10.55
N LEU A 32 25.26 -21.19 11.02
CA LEU A 32 26.26 -20.13 11.22
C LEU A 32 27.28 -20.50 12.31
N LYS A 33 26.97 -21.38 13.26
CA LYS A 33 27.95 -21.94 14.22
C LYS A 33 28.91 -22.95 13.57
N GLY A 34 28.44 -23.75 12.60
CA GLY A 34 29.25 -24.76 11.93
C GLY A 34 30.00 -24.26 10.68
N CYS A 35 29.47 -23.25 9.99
CA CYS A 35 29.91 -22.88 8.64
C CYS A 35 30.65 -21.54 8.61
N LYS A 36 31.95 -21.56 8.28
CA LYS A 36 32.76 -20.34 8.18
C LYS A 36 32.37 -19.47 6.98
N SER A 37 32.09 -20.07 5.82
CA SER A 37 31.73 -19.31 4.61
C SER A 37 30.42 -18.53 4.79
N CYS A 38 29.40 -19.14 5.41
CA CYS A 38 28.14 -18.46 5.68
C CYS A 38 28.28 -17.35 6.74
N ARG A 39 29.16 -17.50 7.74
CA ARG A 39 29.48 -16.40 8.68
C ARG A 39 30.13 -15.22 7.99
N ASP A 40 31.10 -15.46 7.12
CA ASP A 40 31.79 -14.40 6.43
C ASP A 40 30.85 -13.67 5.45
N TYR A 41 29.96 -14.41 4.79
CA TYR A 41 28.87 -13.85 4.01
C TYR A 41 27.91 -12.98 4.85
N TYR A 42 27.47 -13.47 6.02
CA TYR A 42 26.60 -12.71 6.92
C TYR A 42 27.25 -11.42 7.43
N LYS A 43 28.55 -11.46 7.74
CA LYS A 43 29.31 -10.25 8.12
C LYS A 43 29.35 -9.23 7.00
N GLN A 44 29.59 -9.66 5.76
CA GLN A 44 29.57 -8.78 4.59
C GLN A 44 28.17 -8.19 4.38
N TYR A 45 27.13 -9.02 4.46
CA TYR A 45 25.73 -8.57 4.37
C TYR A 45 25.42 -7.50 5.43
N ARG A 46 25.80 -7.72 6.68
CA ARG A 46 25.58 -6.76 7.78
C ARG A 46 26.32 -5.42 7.58
N LEU A 47 27.50 -5.45 6.97
CA LEU A 47 28.28 -4.24 6.66
C LEU A 47 27.72 -3.48 5.44
N SER A 48 27.18 -4.22 4.47
CA SER A 48 26.56 -3.68 3.26
C SER A 48 25.07 -3.39 3.41
N ALA A 49 24.47 -3.77 4.54
CA ALA A 49 23.07 -3.51 4.83
C ALA A 49 22.83 -2.00 4.77
N PRO A 50 22.01 -1.51 3.83
CA PRO A 50 21.69 -0.10 3.76
C PRO A 50 21.09 0.32 5.10
N VAL A 51 21.55 1.46 5.61
CA VAL A 51 21.02 2.19 6.77
C VAL A 51 19.50 2.07 6.78
N PRO A 52 18.86 1.81 7.94
CA PRO A 52 17.41 1.65 8.01
C PRO A 52 16.78 2.81 7.24
N ILE A 53 16.16 2.47 6.11
CA ILE A 53 15.30 3.41 5.43
C ILE A 53 14.28 3.72 6.51
N ASN A 54 14.26 4.96 6.96
CA ASN A 54 13.25 5.47 7.84
C ASN A 54 11.95 5.51 7.02
N LEU A 55 11.40 4.33 6.71
CA LEU A 55 10.02 4.17 6.30
C LEU A 55 9.27 4.57 7.55
N ASN A 56 9.00 5.87 7.62
CA ASN A 56 7.86 6.39 8.33
C ASN A 56 6.62 5.71 7.75
N PHE A 57 6.36 4.48 8.17
CA PHE A 57 5.06 3.83 8.04
C PHE A 57 3.99 4.65 8.82
N ALA A 58 4.44 5.59 9.65
CA ALA A 58 3.68 6.68 10.25
C ALA A 58 3.38 7.86 9.30
N SER A 59 3.65 7.75 8.00
CA SER A 59 2.96 8.55 6.99
C SER A 59 2.05 7.65 6.16
N SER A 60 1.15 6.95 6.85
CA SER A 60 -0.19 6.81 6.33
C SER A 60 -0.75 8.22 6.11
N GLY A 61 -0.37 8.86 5.00
CA GLY A 61 -1.01 10.08 4.54
C GLY A 61 -2.50 9.85 4.66
N ASN A 62 -3.21 10.78 5.30
CA ASN A 62 -4.56 10.57 5.80
C ASN A 62 -5.49 10.16 4.63
N TYR A 63 -5.58 8.85 4.33
CA TYR A 63 -6.33 8.31 3.21
C TYR A 63 -7.82 8.62 3.37
N GLY A 64 -8.26 8.90 4.61
CA GLY A 64 -9.57 9.42 4.93
C GLY A 64 -9.84 10.82 4.38
N GLU A 65 -8.84 11.71 4.34
CA GLU A 65 -8.99 13.07 3.82
C GLU A 65 -9.08 13.08 2.30
N LEU A 66 -8.25 12.28 1.62
CA LEU A 66 -8.34 12.06 0.17
C LEU A 66 -9.69 11.44 -0.24
N ALA A 67 -10.19 10.47 0.53
CA ALA A 67 -11.51 9.86 0.29
C ALA A 67 -12.67 10.86 0.50
N LYS A 68 -12.55 11.78 1.46
CA LYS A 68 -13.58 12.79 1.76
C LYS A 68 -13.77 13.75 0.60
N HIS A 69 -12.68 14.26 0.01
CA HIS A 69 -12.75 15.17 -1.14
C HIS A 69 -13.38 14.49 -2.38
N MET A 70 -13.11 13.21 -2.61
CA MET A 70 -13.72 12.47 -3.72
C MET A 70 -15.22 12.26 -3.55
N ARG A 71 -15.69 11.93 -2.33
CA ARG A 71 -17.13 11.73 -2.06
C ARG A 71 -17.91 13.03 -2.21
N VAL A 72 -17.38 14.14 -1.68
CA VAL A 72 -17.99 15.47 -1.79
C VAL A 72 -18.08 15.89 -3.25
N ARG A 73 -17.00 15.72 -4.04
CA ARG A 73 -17.00 16.06 -5.48
C ARG A 73 -18.03 15.25 -6.28
N ARG A 74 -18.21 13.95 -5.99
CA ARG A 74 -19.26 13.14 -6.63
C ARG A 74 -20.67 13.62 -6.29
N LEU A 75 -20.92 14.00 -5.04
CA LEU A 75 -22.21 14.54 -4.62
C LEU A 75 -22.54 15.86 -5.33
N TRP A 76 -21.58 16.79 -5.43
CA TRP A 76 -21.79 18.05 -6.16
C TRP A 76 -22.08 17.84 -7.65
N MET A 77 -21.42 16.85 -8.29
CA MET A 77 -21.69 16.49 -9.69
C MET A 77 -23.10 15.92 -9.89
N LEU A 78 -23.61 15.13 -8.94
CA LEU A 78 -24.98 14.61 -9.02
C LEU A 78 -26.01 15.71 -8.79
N VAL A 79 -25.80 16.57 -7.79
CA VAL A 79 -26.69 17.69 -7.49
C VAL A 79 -26.77 18.65 -8.67
N SER A 80 -25.65 18.98 -9.31
CA SER A 80 -25.65 19.85 -10.49
C SER A 80 -26.42 19.21 -11.65
N ALA A 81 -26.20 17.93 -11.96
CA ALA A 81 -26.91 17.21 -13.01
C ALA A 81 -28.43 17.21 -12.79
N LEU A 82 -28.89 16.94 -11.56
CA LEU A 82 -30.32 16.98 -11.22
C LEU A 82 -30.91 18.39 -11.39
N ALA A 83 -30.18 19.43 -10.96
CA ALA A 83 -30.61 20.82 -11.13
C ALA A 83 -30.72 21.23 -12.60
N TYR A 84 -29.80 20.77 -13.46
CA TYR A 84 -29.88 21.01 -14.91
C TYR A 84 -31.10 20.34 -15.54
N VAL A 85 -31.38 19.08 -15.19
CA VAL A 85 -32.52 18.33 -15.72
C VAL A 85 -33.84 18.96 -15.28
N SER A 86 -33.95 19.35 -14.00
CA SER A 86 -35.16 19.99 -13.48
C SER A 86 -35.42 21.35 -14.13
N ALA A 87 -34.40 22.20 -14.28
CA ALA A 87 -34.54 23.49 -14.96
C ALA A 87 -34.96 23.33 -16.43
N SER A 88 -34.37 22.35 -17.13
CA SER A 88 -34.70 22.06 -18.53
C SER A 88 -36.14 21.58 -18.69
N LEU A 89 -36.61 20.69 -17.81
CA LEU A 89 -38.00 20.22 -17.79
C LEU A 89 -38.98 21.37 -17.51
N CYS A 90 -38.69 22.22 -16.53
CA CYS A 90 -39.51 23.40 -16.23
C CYS A 90 -39.62 24.35 -17.42
N ALA A 91 -38.51 24.61 -18.12
CA ALA A 91 -38.52 25.45 -19.32
C ALA A 91 -39.38 24.84 -20.44
N LEU A 92 -39.29 23.52 -20.67
CA LEU A 92 -40.14 22.83 -21.63
C LEU A 92 -41.62 22.93 -21.28
N ILE A 93 -41.99 22.73 -20.00
CA ILE A 93 -43.38 22.87 -19.55
C ILE A 93 -43.89 24.29 -19.77
N MET A 94 -43.10 25.32 -19.44
CA MET A 94 -43.46 26.72 -19.67
C MET A 94 -43.66 27.04 -21.15
N LEU A 95 -42.83 26.47 -22.03
CA LEU A 95 -42.99 26.58 -23.49
C LEU A 95 -44.27 25.89 -23.98
N LEU A 96 -44.57 24.69 -23.48
CA LEU A 96 -45.80 23.98 -23.81
C LEU A 96 -47.05 24.73 -23.34
N MET A 97 -47.03 25.29 -22.13
CA MET A 97 -48.11 26.14 -21.61
C MET A 97 -48.30 27.41 -22.45
N ARG A 98 -47.19 28.01 -22.92
CA ARG A 98 -47.22 29.18 -23.80
C ARG A 98 -47.81 28.86 -25.17
N MET A 99 -47.51 27.68 -25.73
CA MET A 99 -48.07 27.20 -26.99
C MET A 99 -49.56 26.87 -26.88
N ARG A 100 -50.00 26.30 -25.74
CA ARG A 100 -51.42 25.98 -25.47
C ARG A 100 -52.31 27.20 -25.26
N ARG A 101 -51.75 28.34 -24.83
CA ARG A 101 -52.49 29.60 -24.63
C ARG A 101 -52.71 30.40 -25.92
N LYS A 102 -52.02 30.05 -27.01
CA LYS A 102 -52.05 30.77 -28.29
C LYS A 102 -52.96 30.04 -29.26
#